data_AF-A0A6V7JUX4-F1
#
_entry.id   AF-A0A6V7JUX4-F1
#
_cell.length_a   1.000
_cell.length_b   1.000
_cell.length_c   1.000
_cell.angle_alpha   90.00
_cell.angle_beta   90.00
_cell.angle_gamma   90.00
#
_symmetry.space_group_name_H-M   'P 1'
#
loop_
_entity.id
_entity.type
_entity.pdbx_description
1 polymer ?
#
loop_
_entity_poly.entity_id
_entity_poly.type
_entity_poly.pdbx_seq_one_letter_code
_entity_poly.pdbx_strand_id
1 'polypeptide(L)'
;NLIYNNRNNMQAWGLIVLLISKAAGHLDVDDMEEDKAAGVLHSQRALAEVTEMIRTGHLVHKGLVNIQPGVYPEASELNDVTFGNKIALLSGDYLLGNSCAELASLRNQD
;
A
#
# COMPACT_ATOMS: atom_id res chain seq x y z
N ASN A 1 -0.96 -22.63 -7.07
CA ASN A 1 0.05 -22.45 -6.00
C ASN A 1 0.49 -21.01 -5.73
N LEU A 2 0.11 -20.01 -6.53
CA LEU A 2 0.50 -18.60 -6.26
C LEU A 2 -0.42 -17.86 -5.26
N ILE A 3 -1.64 -18.35 -5.04
CA ILE A 3 -2.69 -17.61 -4.30
C ILE A 3 -2.62 -17.86 -2.78
N TYR A 4 -2.06 -19.00 -2.34
CA TYR A 4 -2.08 -19.38 -0.93
C TYR A 4 -1.06 -18.61 -0.06
N ASN A 5 0.01 -18.09 -0.65
CA ASN A 5 1.07 -17.38 0.09
C ASN A 5 0.80 -15.86 0.26
N ASN A 6 -0.24 -15.33 -0.38
CA ASN A 6 -0.52 -13.88 -0.35
C ASN A 6 -1.25 -13.45 0.94
N ARG A 7 -2.11 -14.31 1.51
CA ARG A 7 -2.95 -13.93 2.67
C ARG A 7 -2.16 -13.57 3.93
N ASN A 8 -0.97 -14.13 4.12
CA ASN A 8 -0.17 -13.89 5.34
C ASN A 8 0.72 -12.64 5.25
N ASN A 9 0.88 -12.03 4.07
CA ASN A 9 1.83 -10.92 3.85
C ASN A 9 1.13 -9.57 3.53
N MET A 10 -0.20 -9.58 3.41
CA MET A 10 -0.98 -8.43 2.92
C MET A 10 -0.98 -7.19 3.83
N GLN A 11 -0.51 -7.29 5.08
CA GLN A 11 -0.47 -6.15 6.02
C GLN A 11 0.76 -6.15 6.93
N ALA A 12 1.82 -6.88 6.56
CA ALA A 12 2.99 -7.05 7.43
C ALA A 12 3.66 -5.71 7.76
N TRP A 13 3.64 -4.74 6.85
CA TRP A 13 4.30 -3.45 7.06
C TRP A 13 3.45 -2.51 7.88
N GLY A 14 2.14 -2.49 7.63
CA GLY A 14 1.21 -1.80 8.53
C GLY A 14 1.37 -2.29 9.98
N LEU A 15 1.47 -3.60 10.20
CA LEU A 15 1.68 -4.15 11.54
C LEU A 15 3.03 -3.76 12.16
N ILE A 16 4.12 -3.78 11.38
CA ILE A 16 5.44 -3.33 11.85
C ILE A 16 5.38 -1.86 12.28
N VAL A 17 4.74 -1.00 11.49
CA VAL A 17 4.55 0.42 11.83
C VAL A 17 3.77 0.55 13.14
N LEU A 18 2.65 -0.16 13.29
CA LEU A 18 1.86 -0.12 14.53
C LEU A 18 2.67 -0.57 15.75
N LEU A 19 3.46 -1.65 15.63
CA LEU A 19 4.30 -2.16 16.73
C LEU A 19 5.38 -1.15 17.12
N ILE A 20 6.05 -0.55 16.14
CA ILE A 20 7.09 0.46 16.38
C ILE A 20 6.46 1.72 17.00
N SER A 21 5.37 2.24 16.42
CA SER A 21 4.66 3.41 16.93
C SER A 21 4.17 3.22 18.36
N LYS A 22 3.66 2.02 18.69
CA LYS A 22 3.25 1.69 20.06
C LYS A 22 4.45 1.58 21.02
N ALA A 23 5.56 0.96 20.58
CA ALA A 23 6.75 0.82 21.40
C ALA A 23 7.48 2.16 21.66
N ALA A 24 7.39 3.11 20.73
CA ALA A 24 7.94 4.46 20.89
C ALA A 24 7.23 5.28 21.98
N GLY A 25 6.02 4.87 22.40
CA GLY A 25 5.24 5.54 23.43
C GLY A 25 4.60 6.84 22.94
N HIS A 26 3.62 7.35 23.71
CA HIS A 26 2.95 8.62 23.44
C HIS A 26 3.45 9.62 24.48
N LEU A 27 4.18 10.66 24.07
CA LEU A 27 4.52 11.77 24.95
C LEU A 27 3.38 12.79 24.86
N ASP A 28 2.62 12.95 25.94
CA ASP A 28 1.63 14.03 26.16
C ASP A 28 0.51 14.16 25.09
N VAL A 29 -0.08 13.05 24.63
CA VAL A 29 -1.25 13.09 23.74
C VAL A 29 -2.54 12.90 24.54
N ASP A 30 -3.52 13.78 24.30
CA ASP A 30 -4.83 13.77 24.98
C ASP A 30 -5.55 12.42 24.76
N ASP A 31 -6.09 11.82 25.83
CA ASP A 31 -6.74 10.49 25.86
C ASP A 31 -7.94 10.34 24.89
N MET A 32 -8.33 11.43 24.23
CA MET A 32 -9.42 11.56 23.27
C MET A 32 -9.03 11.17 21.83
N GLU A 33 -7.73 11.09 21.52
CA GLU A 33 -7.18 10.71 20.19
C GLU A 33 -6.83 9.22 20.06
N GLU A 34 -6.97 8.45 21.15
CA GLU A 34 -6.59 7.04 21.21
C GLU A 34 -7.75 6.14 20.77
N ASP A 35 -7.48 5.21 19.84
CA ASP A 35 -8.39 4.09 19.57
C ASP A 35 -8.27 3.10 20.74
N LYS A 36 -9.12 3.31 21.75
CA LYS A 36 -9.10 2.59 23.04
C LYS A 36 -9.21 1.07 22.91
N ALA A 37 -9.66 0.54 21.76
CA ALA A 37 -9.73 -0.90 21.52
C ALA A 37 -8.36 -1.51 21.18
N ALA A 38 -7.42 -0.73 20.63
CA ALA A 38 -6.11 -1.21 20.16
C ALA A 38 -4.92 -0.57 20.91
N GLY A 39 -5.13 0.55 21.60
CA GLY A 39 -4.09 1.30 22.30
C GLY A 39 -3.05 1.87 21.33
N VAL A 40 -3.54 2.46 20.25
CA VAL A 40 -2.78 3.19 19.21
C VAL A 40 -3.58 4.42 18.80
N LEU A 41 -2.89 5.50 18.42
CA LEU A 41 -3.52 6.74 17.94
C LEU A 41 -4.10 6.58 16.54
N HIS A 42 -5.11 7.39 16.22
CA HIS A 42 -5.66 7.42 14.86
C HIS A 42 -4.59 7.76 13.80
N SER A 43 -3.69 8.70 14.11
CA SER A 43 -2.56 9.07 13.25
C SER A 43 -1.57 7.92 13.00
N GLN A 44 -1.32 7.08 14.01
CA GLN A 44 -0.46 5.89 13.87
C GLN A 44 -1.10 4.85 12.97
N ARG A 45 -2.43 4.66 13.08
CA ARG A 45 -3.19 3.78 12.21
C ARG A 45 -3.19 4.28 10.77
N ALA A 46 -3.46 5.56 10.56
CA ALA A 46 -3.41 6.18 9.25
C ALA A 46 -2.01 6.06 8.62
N LEU A 47 -0.94 6.24 9.40
CA LEU A 47 0.43 6.01 8.92
C LEU A 47 0.69 4.55 8.49
N ALA A 48 0.17 3.59 9.26
CA ALA A 48 0.26 2.17 8.93
C ALA A 48 -0.50 1.83 7.62
N GLU A 49 -1.69 2.41 7.43
CA GLU A 49 -2.51 2.25 6.23
C GLU A 49 -1.83 2.88 5.00
N VAL A 50 -1.31 4.10 5.12
CA VAL A 50 -0.50 4.78 4.08
C VAL A 50 0.71 3.92 3.69
N THR A 51 1.42 3.35 4.67
CA THR A 51 2.60 2.51 4.42
C THR A 51 2.25 1.27 3.59
N GLU A 52 1.13 0.59 3.91
CA GLU A 52 0.70 -0.57 3.15
C GLU A 52 0.19 -0.18 1.75
N MET A 53 -0.42 1.00 1.62
CA MET A 53 -0.87 1.54 0.33
C MET A 53 0.31 1.82 -0.61
N ILE A 54 1.37 2.46 -0.11
CA ILE A 54 2.63 2.70 -0.86
C ILE A 54 3.24 1.37 -1.29
N ARG A 55 3.33 0.41 -0.36
CA ARG A 55 3.88 -0.92 -0.66
C ARG A 55 3.07 -1.65 -1.72
N THR A 56 1.74 -1.59 -1.62
CA THR A 56 0.84 -2.21 -2.59
C THR A 56 1.00 -1.58 -3.96
N GLY A 57 1.04 -0.25 -4.05
CA GLY A 57 1.30 0.47 -5.30
C GLY A 57 2.61 0.05 -5.96
N HIS A 58 3.69 -0.02 -5.17
CA HIS A 58 5.00 -0.49 -5.65
C HIS A 58 4.96 -1.95 -6.14
N LEU A 59 4.28 -2.86 -5.43
CA LEU A 59 4.13 -4.26 -5.85
C LEU A 59 3.33 -4.39 -7.14
N VAL A 60 2.27 -3.58 -7.30
CA VAL A 60 1.47 -3.52 -8.54
C VAL A 60 2.33 -3.07 -9.71
N HIS A 61 3.11 -2.00 -9.57
CA HIS A 61 4.04 -1.53 -10.61
C HIS A 61 5.11 -2.58 -10.95
N LYS A 62 5.66 -3.29 -9.96
CA LYS A 62 6.60 -4.40 -10.21
C LYS A 62 5.95 -5.62 -10.87
N GLY A 63 4.62 -5.72 -10.83
CA GLY A 63 3.84 -6.77 -11.48
C GLY A 63 3.65 -6.59 -12.98
N LEU A 64 4.10 -5.47 -13.56
CA LEU A 64 3.97 -5.22 -15.00
C LEU A 64 4.75 -6.25 -15.83
N VAL A 65 4.07 -6.78 -16.85
CA VAL A 65 4.65 -7.78 -17.75
C VAL A 65 5.53 -7.09 -18.79
N ASN A 66 6.75 -7.58 -19.00
CA ASN A 66 7.61 -7.12 -20.08
C ASN A 66 7.11 -7.70 -21.43
N ILE A 67 6.48 -6.85 -22.24
CA ILE A 67 5.95 -7.23 -23.55
C ILE A 67 7.08 -7.14 -24.58
N GLN A 68 7.53 -8.30 -25.06
CA GLN A 68 8.55 -8.37 -26.11
C GLN A 68 7.91 -8.62 -27.48
N PRO A 69 8.45 -8.01 -28.56
CA PRO A 69 7.97 -8.26 -29.92
C PRO A 69 8.05 -9.75 -30.28
N GLY A 70 6.98 -10.28 -30.87
CA GLY A 70 6.94 -11.66 -31.36
C GLY A 70 6.72 -12.76 -30.30
N VAL A 71 6.58 -12.41 -29.01
CA VAL A 71 6.27 -13.37 -27.93
C VAL A 71 4.80 -13.80 -27.96
N TYR A 72 3.91 -12.89 -28.34
CA TYR A 72 2.48 -13.16 -28.42
C TYR A 72 2.09 -13.48 -29.87
N PRO A 73 1.70 -14.73 -30.18
CA PRO A 73 1.35 -15.15 -31.53
C PRO A 73 0.02 -14.58 -32.00
N GLU A 74 -0.91 -14.31 -31.08
CA GLU A 74 -2.21 -13.72 -31.39
C GLU A 74 -2.30 -12.25 -30.94
N ALA A 75 -2.91 -11.41 -31.78
CA ALA A 75 -3.12 -10.00 -31.47
C ALA A 75 -4.08 -9.79 -30.29
N SER A 76 -5.04 -10.69 -30.09
CA SER A 76 -5.95 -10.74 -28.93
C SER A 76 -5.17 -10.86 -27.61
N GLU A 77 -4.25 -11.82 -27.52
CA GLU A 77 -3.43 -12.05 -26.33
C GLU A 77 -2.54 -10.85 -26.02
N LEU A 78 -1.93 -10.25 -27.05
CA LEU A 78 -1.13 -9.03 -26.90
C LEU A 78 -1.97 -7.87 -26.36
N ASN A 79 -3.20 -7.71 -26.85
CA ASN A 79 -4.12 -6.67 -26.41
C ASN A 79 -4.53 -6.86 -24.95
N ASP A 80 -4.84 -8.10 -24.54
CA ASP A 80 -5.23 -8.40 -23.16
C ASP A 80 -4.10 -8.12 -22.17
N VAL A 81 -2.87 -8.53 -22.48
CA VAL A 81 -1.69 -8.25 -21.64
C VAL A 81 -1.41 -6.75 -21.59
N THR A 82 -1.50 -6.06 -22.72
CA THR A 82 -1.31 -4.60 -22.78
C THR A 82 -2.37 -3.86 -21.96
N PHE A 83 -3.62 -4.30 -22.03
CA PHE A 83 -4.71 -3.73 -21.26
C PHE A 83 -4.50 -3.98 -19.75
N GLY A 84 -4.15 -5.20 -19.36
CA GLY A 84 -3.81 -5.55 -17.98
C GLY A 84 -2.67 -4.68 -17.42
N ASN A 85 -1.61 -4.49 -18.19
CA ASN A 85 -0.49 -3.61 -17.81
C ASN A 85 -0.95 -2.15 -17.61
N LYS A 86 -1.84 -1.62 -18.46
CA LYS A 86 -2.39 -0.27 -18.29
C LYS A 86 -3.17 -0.13 -16.98
N ILE A 87 -4.02 -1.11 -16.66
CA ILE A 87 -4.79 -1.11 -15.42
C ILE A 87 -3.86 -1.18 -14.21
N ALA A 88 -2.86 -2.06 -14.23
CA ALA A 88 -1.88 -2.17 -13.16
C ALA A 88 -1.12 -0.85 -12.97
N LEU A 89 -0.62 -0.24 -14.05
CA LEU A 89 0.09 1.04 -13.98
C LEU A 89 -0.77 2.13 -13.32
N LEU A 90 -2.00 2.33 -13.81
CA LEU A 90 -2.92 3.34 -13.29
C LEU A 90 -3.35 3.07 -11.85
N SER A 91 -3.55 1.80 -11.49
CA SER A 91 -3.90 1.40 -10.13
C SER A 91 -2.76 1.66 -9.15
N GLY A 92 -1.52 1.41 -9.56
CA GLY A 92 -0.33 1.77 -8.79
C GLY A 92 -0.21 3.29 -8.59
N ASP A 93 -0.44 4.08 -9.66
CA ASP A 93 -0.40 5.54 -9.59
C ASP A 93 -1.50 6.10 -8.66
N TYR A 94 -2.70 5.53 -8.73
CA TYR A 94 -3.81 5.89 -7.84
C TYR A 94 -3.49 5.64 -6.37
N LEU A 95 -2.95 4.47 -6.03
CA LEU A 95 -2.55 4.13 -4.67
C LEU A 95 -1.47 5.08 -4.14
N LEU A 96 -0.46 5.37 -4.97
CA LEU A 96 0.61 6.31 -4.58
C LEU A 96 0.06 7.73 -4.40
N GLY A 97 -0.77 8.22 -5.33
CA GLY A 97 -1.39 9.54 -5.24
C GLY A 97 -2.26 9.70 -3.99
N ASN A 98 -3.10 8.70 -3.70
CA ASN A 98 -3.94 8.71 -2.50
C ASN A 98 -3.09 8.64 -1.22
N SER A 99 -2.06 7.80 -1.20
CA SER A 99 -1.15 7.70 -0.05
C SER A 99 -0.43 9.02 0.23
N CYS A 100 -0.06 9.79 -0.80
CA CYS A 100 0.53 11.12 -0.62
C CYS A 100 -0.45 12.13 -0.01
N ALA A 101 -1.72 12.09 -0.42
CA ALA A 101 -2.76 12.96 0.12
C ALA A 101 -3.05 12.65 1.60
N GLU A 102 -3.14 11.36 1.95
CA GLU A 102 -3.31 10.91 3.34
C GLU A 102 -2.07 11.21 4.19
N LEU A 103 -0.86 10.99 3.67
CA LEU A 103 0.37 11.35 4.39
C LEU A 103 0.44 12.85 4.67
N ALA A 104 0.02 13.69 3.73
CA ALA A 104 -0.06 15.14 3.93
C ALA A 104 -1.09 15.54 4.99
N SER A 105 -2.20 14.79 5.11
CA SER A 105 -3.24 15.07 6.11
C SER A 105 -2.82 14.73 7.55
N LEU A 106 -1.78 13.91 7.74
CA LEU A 106 -1.18 13.66 9.05
C LEU A 106 -0.48 14.89 9.64
N ARG A 107 -0.17 15.92 8.83
CA ARG A 107 0.35 17.23 9.26
C ARG A 107 1.59 17.18 10.20
N ASN A 108 2.45 16.18 10.05
CA ASN A 108 3.68 16.03 10.82
C ASN A 108 4.86 16.79 10.15
N GLN A 109 4.75 18.12 10.04
CA GLN A 109 5.72 18.99 9.34
C GLN A 109 6.65 19.79 10.27
N ASP A 110 6.59 19.55 11.58
CA ASP A 110 7.37 20.29 12.58
C ASP A 110 8.86 19.89 12.62
#